data_AF-A0A8X8ASL6-F1
#
_entry.id   AF-A0A8X8ASL6-F1
#
_cell.length_a   1.000
_cell.length_b   1.000
_cell.length_c   1.000
_cell.angle_alpha   90.00
_cell.angle_beta   90.00
_cell.angle_gamma   90.00
#
_symmetry.space_group_name_H-M   'P 1'
#
loop_
_entity.id
_entity.type
_entity.pdbx_description
1 polymer ?
#
loop_
_entity_poly.entity_id
_entity_poly.type
_entity_poly.pdbx_seq_one_letter_code
_entity_poly.pdbx_strand_id
1 'polypeptide(L)'
;MKHSIPVGETGVRELATYFLDYQGFTDIDTNSFGPGSFTVSSVHRIGILDVRVLNLDRHAGNMLVMKRCEQDKGVGIAELVPIDHGLCLPECLDDPYLI
;
A
#
# COMPACT_ATOMS: atom_id res chain seq x y z
N MET A 1 -8.71 22.33 29.13
CA MET A 1 -9.84 21.89 28.29
C MET A 1 -9.31 21.65 26.89
N LYS A 2 -9.42 20.42 26.35
CA LYS A 2 -9.11 20.16 24.94
C LYS A 2 -10.39 20.41 24.15
N HIS A 3 -10.43 21.46 23.33
CA HIS A 3 -11.51 21.66 22.38
C HIS A 3 -11.27 20.74 21.18
N SER A 4 -12.01 19.64 21.10
CA SER A 4 -12.08 18.81 19.90
C SER A 4 -13.05 19.47 18.92
N ILE A 5 -12.53 19.86 17.76
CA ILE A 5 -13.35 20.35 16.64
C ILE A 5 -13.79 19.10 15.85
N PRO A 6 -15.09 18.91 15.60
CA PRO A 6 -15.55 17.83 14.72
C PRO A 6 -14.99 18.06 13.32
N VAL A 7 -14.17 17.13 12.84
CA VAL A 7 -13.67 17.13 11.47
C VAL A 7 -14.62 16.27 10.65
N GLY A 8 -15.25 16.85 9.63
CA GLY A 8 -16.06 16.08 8.67
C GLY A 8 -15.20 15.13 7.84
N GLU A 9 -15.82 14.18 7.14
CA GLU A 9 -15.10 13.16 6.33
C GLU A 9 -14.06 13.77 5.38
N THR A 10 -14.38 14.89 4.74
CA THR A 10 -13.46 15.62 3.85
C THR A 10 -12.20 16.06 4.60
N GLY A 11 -12.34 16.62 5.80
CA GLY A 11 -11.19 17.07 6.59
C GLY A 11 -10.33 15.91 7.10
N VAL A 12 -10.90 14.74 7.33
CA VAL A 12 -10.13 13.53 7.68
C VAL A 12 -9.32 13.05 6.47
N ARG A 13 -9.90 13.08 5.27
CA ARG A 13 -9.20 12.70 4.02
C ARG A 13 -8.06 13.67 3.71
N GLU A 14 -8.30 14.97 3.79
CA GLU A 14 -7.27 15.99 3.56
C GLU A 14 -6.10 15.84 4.53
N LEU A 15 -6.38 15.59 5.81
CA LEU A 15 -5.36 15.37 6.82
C LEU A 15 -4.55 14.11 6.55
N ALA A 16 -5.20 13.02 6.11
CA ALA A 16 -4.54 11.78 5.76
C ALA A 16 -3.59 11.97 4.55
N THR A 17 -4.06 12.62 3.49
CA THR A 17 -3.23 12.96 2.33
C THR A 17 -2.04 13.82 2.73
N TYR A 18 -2.24 14.84 3.57
CA TYR A 18 -1.15 15.67 4.08
C TYR A 18 -0.08 14.86 4.84
N PHE A 19 -0.50 13.96 5.72
CA PHE A 19 0.44 13.12 6.46
C PHE A 19 1.19 12.14 5.55
N LEU A 20 0.50 11.52 4.60
CA LEU A 20 1.12 10.60 3.65
C LEU A 20 2.18 11.31 2.81
N ASP A 21 1.85 12.49 2.27
CA ASP A 21 2.81 13.31 1.51
C ASP A 21 4.00 13.73 2.38
N TYR A 22 3.75 14.18 3.61
CA TYR A 22 4.81 14.54 4.57
C TYR A 22 5.75 13.37 4.90
N GLN A 23 5.25 12.14 4.86
CA GLN A 23 6.04 10.90 5.05
C GLN A 23 6.67 10.38 3.74
N GLY A 24 6.47 11.06 2.61
CA GLY A 24 7.07 10.70 1.31
C GLY A 24 6.27 9.66 0.50
N PHE A 25 5.02 9.39 0.88
CA PHE A 25 4.11 8.57 0.09
C PHE A 25 3.43 9.39 -1.00
N THR A 26 3.21 8.77 -2.15
CA THR A 26 2.45 9.40 -3.24
C THR A 26 0.99 8.97 -3.19
N ASP A 27 0.10 9.89 -3.55
CA ASP A 27 -1.35 9.63 -3.72
C ASP A 27 -1.67 8.96 -5.07
N ILE A 28 -0.68 8.32 -5.69
CA ILE A 28 -0.81 7.67 -6.99
C ILE A 28 -0.73 6.17 -6.75
N ASP A 29 -1.71 5.44 -7.28
CA ASP A 29 -1.75 3.98 -7.16
C ASP A 29 -0.61 3.29 -7.90
N THR A 30 -0.36 2.01 -7.58
CA THR A 30 0.73 1.27 -8.24
C THR A 30 0.46 0.96 -9.71
N ASN A 31 -0.79 1.01 -10.18
CA ASN A 31 -1.14 0.76 -11.58
C ASN A 31 -0.58 1.83 -12.53
N SER A 32 -0.36 3.03 -11.99
CA SER A 32 0.26 4.15 -12.73
C SER A 32 1.77 3.97 -12.93
N PHE A 33 2.38 2.89 -12.42
CA PHE A 33 3.80 2.61 -12.51
C PHE A 33 4.08 1.34 -13.32
N GLY A 34 5.17 1.36 -14.10
CA GLY A 34 5.66 0.15 -14.78
C GLY A 34 6.27 -0.87 -13.82
N PRO A 35 6.40 -2.15 -14.23
CA PRO A 35 6.92 -3.23 -13.38
C PRO A 35 8.38 -3.00 -12.92
N GLY A 36 9.16 -2.18 -13.64
CA GLY A 36 10.53 -1.81 -13.27
C GLY A 36 10.64 -0.61 -12.33
N SER A 37 9.52 0.00 -11.92
CA SER A 37 9.53 1.20 -11.08
C SER A 37 9.83 0.92 -9.61
N PHE A 38 9.71 -0.35 -9.18
CA PHE A 38 9.83 -0.76 -7.80
C PHE A 38 11.10 -1.57 -7.55
N THR A 39 11.60 -1.52 -6.32
CA THR A 39 12.72 -2.37 -5.96
C THR A 39 12.31 -3.84 -5.93
N VAL A 40 13.14 -4.72 -6.51
CA VAL A 40 12.92 -6.18 -6.48
C VAL A 40 12.74 -6.66 -5.03
N SER A 41 13.53 -6.11 -4.10
CA SER A 41 13.42 -6.49 -2.68
C SER A 41 12.07 -6.13 -2.06
N SER A 42 11.47 -4.97 -2.37
CA SER A 42 10.15 -4.62 -1.82
C SER A 42 9.06 -5.51 -2.40
N VAL A 43 9.11 -5.79 -3.71
CA VAL A 43 8.16 -6.71 -4.37
C VAL A 43 8.24 -8.11 -3.77
N HIS A 44 9.45 -8.67 -3.62
CA HIS A 44 9.65 -10.00 -3.05
C HIS A 44 9.16 -10.11 -1.60
N ARG A 45 9.42 -9.09 -0.76
CA ARG A 45 8.94 -9.09 0.64
C ARG A 45 7.43 -9.18 0.72
N ILE A 46 6.72 -8.47 -0.15
CA ILE A 46 5.26 -8.45 -0.18
C ILE A 46 4.73 -9.79 -0.70
N GLY A 47 5.31 -10.33 -1.78
CA GLY A 47 4.92 -11.65 -2.27
C GLY A 47 5.14 -12.77 -1.24
N ILE A 48 6.25 -12.74 -0.51
CA ILE A 48 6.51 -13.70 0.59
C ILE A 48 5.47 -13.54 1.69
N LEU A 49 5.16 -12.31 2.09
CA LEU A 49 4.14 -12.05 3.11
C LEU A 49 2.78 -12.59 2.66
N ASP A 50 2.31 -12.20 1.47
CA ASP A 50 1.01 -12.57 0.93
C ASP A 50 0.85 -14.09 0.79
N VAL A 51 1.90 -14.83 0.39
CA VAL A 51 1.89 -16.30 0.38
C VAL A 51 1.77 -16.87 1.80
N ARG A 52 2.54 -16.34 2.76
CA ARG A 52 2.55 -16.86 4.13
C ARG A 52 1.24 -16.62 4.87
N VAL A 53 0.56 -15.53 4.57
CA VAL A 53 -0.71 -15.17 5.22
C VAL A 53 -1.92 -15.50 4.35
N LEU A 54 -1.73 -16.08 3.17
CA LEU A 54 -2.79 -16.31 2.18
C LEU A 54 -3.64 -15.06 1.98
N ASN A 55 -3.01 -13.94 1.62
CA ASN A 55 -3.72 -12.71 1.34
C ASN A 55 -4.56 -12.87 0.06
N LEU A 56 -5.88 -12.81 0.18
CA LEU A 56 -6.82 -13.04 -0.93
C LEU A 56 -7.17 -11.76 -1.70
N ASP A 57 -6.70 -10.59 -1.26
CA ASP A 57 -7.09 -9.30 -1.84
C ASP A 57 -5.90 -8.33 -1.97
N ARG A 58 -4.76 -8.85 -2.42
CA ARG A 58 -3.64 -7.98 -2.81
C ARG A 58 -3.93 -7.31 -4.15
N HIS A 59 -4.29 -6.03 -4.12
CA HIS A 59 -4.45 -5.19 -5.31
C HIS A 59 -3.68 -3.86 -5.22
N ALA A 60 -3.65 -3.10 -6.32
CA ALA A 60 -2.89 -1.85 -6.42
C ALA A 60 -3.26 -0.78 -5.38
N GLY A 61 -4.56 -0.67 -5.04
CA GLY A 61 -5.02 0.22 -3.97
C GLY A 61 -4.56 -0.16 -2.54
N ASN A 62 -4.07 -1.38 -2.32
CA ASN A 62 -3.58 -1.85 -1.02
C ASN A 62 -2.06 -1.71 -0.91
N MET A 63 -1.46 -0.89 -1.77
CA MET A 63 -0.02 -0.74 -1.90
C MET A 63 0.33 0.75 -1.87
N LEU A 64 0.93 1.19 -0.78
CA LEU A 64 1.45 2.54 -0.70
C LEU A 64 2.80 2.60 -1.40
N VAL A 65 3.00 3.64 -2.22
CA VAL A 65 4.24 3.90 -2.95
C VAL A 65 5.00 4.99 -2.22
N MET A 66 6.18 4.67 -1.71
CA MET A 66 7.09 5.62 -1.08
C MET A 66 8.16 6.05 -2.09
N LYS A 67 8.21 7.35 -2.40
CA LYS A 67 9.27 7.90 -3.26
C LYS A 67 10.55 7.99 -2.45
N ARG A 68 11.64 7.40 -2.95
CA ARG A 68 12.97 7.65 -2.37
C ARG A 68 13.46 9.02 -2.85
N CYS A 69 14.22 9.71 -2.00
CA CYS A 69 14.71 11.06 -2.30
C CYS A 69 15.46 11.12 -3.64
N GLU A 70 15.28 12.23 -4.37
CA GLU A 70 15.80 12.49 -5.72
C GLU A 70 17.34 12.43 -5.87
N GLN A 71 18.08 12.27 -4.77
CA GLN A 71 19.55 12.23 -4.78
C GLN A 71 20.11 10.91 -5.35
N ASP A 72 19.32 9.83 -5.38
CA ASP A 72 19.72 8.55 -5.95
C ASP A 72 19.19 8.39 -7.39
N LYS A 73 19.98 8.86 -8.37
CA LYS A 73 19.73 8.70 -9.82
C LYS A 73 19.92 7.27 -10.33
N GLY A 74 19.50 6.28 -9.56
CA GLY A 74 19.52 4.86 -9.93
C GLY A 74 18.15 4.39 -10.41
N VAL A 75 18.11 3.63 -11.50
CA VAL A 75 16.90 2.97 -12.00
C VAL A 75 16.40 1.97 -10.94
N GLY A 76 15.18 2.19 -10.43
CA GLY A 76 14.55 1.46 -9.32
C GLY A 76 14.12 2.41 -8.18
N ILE A 77 13.10 3.24 -8.42
CA ILE A 77 12.97 4.58 -7.81
C ILE A 77 11.99 4.63 -6.62
N ALA A 78 11.12 3.63 -6.42
CA ALA A 78 10.14 3.63 -5.33
C ALA A 78 10.09 2.33 -4.51
N GLU A 79 9.79 2.47 -3.21
CA GLU A 79 9.49 1.35 -2.33
C GLU A 79 7.99 1.15 -2.16
N LEU A 80 7.60 -0.10 -1.91
CA LEU A 80 6.23 -0.50 -1.68
C LEU A 80 6.03 -0.86 -0.21
N VAL A 81 4.93 -0.37 0.35
CA VAL A 81 4.46 -0.73 1.69
C VAL A 81 3.07 -1.35 1.55
N PRO A 82 2.90 -2.65 1.89
CA PRO A 82 1.59 -3.26 1.85
C PRO A 82 0.76 -2.70 3.00
N ILE A 83 -0.47 -2.32 2.68
CA ILE A 83 -1.51 -2.03 3.66
C ILE A 83 -2.66 -3.01 3.47
N ASP A 84 -3.64 -2.88 4.35
CA ASP A 84 -4.89 -3.63 4.32
C ASP A 84 -4.72 -5.16 4.22
N HIS A 85 -4.60 -5.79 5.39
CA HIS A 85 -4.47 -7.24 5.53
C HIS A 85 -5.78 -7.89 6.02
N GLY A 86 -6.92 -7.21 5.87
CA GLY A 86 -8.21 -7.66 6.40
C GLY A 86 -8.71 -8.98 5.82
N LEU A 87 -8.24 -9.34 4.62
CA LEU A 87 -8.57 -10.60 3.91
C LEU A 87 -7.41 -11.59 3.87
N CYS A 88 -6.60 -11.61 4.93
CA CYS A 88 -5.55 -12.60 5.17
C CYS A 88 -6.03 -13.67 6.17
N LEU A 89 -5.36 -14.82 6.18
CA LEU A 89 -5.56 -15.95 7.11
C LEU A 89 -7.00 -16.49 7.11
N PRO A 90 -7.56 -16.89 5.95
CA PRO A 90 -8.88 -17.49 5.89
C PRO A 90 -8.91 -18.79 6.70
N GLU A 91 -10.02 -19.03 7.42
CA GLU A 91 -10.21 -20.28 8.17
C GLU A 91 -10.34 -21.51 7.26
N CYS A 92 -10.89 -21.30 6.06
CA CYS A 92 -11.05 -22.31 5.02
C CYS A 92 -10.88 -21.69 3.63
N LEU A 93 -10.40 -22.50 2.68
CA LEU A 93 -10.46 -22.15 1.26
C LEU A 93 -11.71 -22.80 0.68
N ASP A 94 -12.59 -22.00 0.09
CA ASP A 94 -13.74 -22.53 -0.66
C ASP A 94 -13.25 -23.44 -1.79
N ASP A 95 -14.01 -24.49 -2.09
CA ASP A 95 -13.66 -25.43 -3.16
C ASP A 95 -13.71 -24.70 -4.52
N PRO A 96 -12.58 -24.56 -5.24
CA PRO A 96 -12.54 -23.85 -6.51
C PRO A 96 -13.35 -24.52 -7.62
N TYR A 97 -13.85 -25.75 -7.40
CA TYR A 97 -14.64 -26.52 -8.36
C TYR A 97 -16.15 -26.49 -8.10
N LEU A 98 -16.64 -25.74 -7.10
CA LEU A 98 -18.06 -25.68 -6.74
C LEU A 98 -18.74 -24.35 -7.11
N ILE A 99 -18.43 -23.80 -8.29
CA ILE A 99 -19.12 -22.64 -8.89
C ILE A 99 -19.83 -23.03 -10.18
#